data_AF-A0A7X4Z6I0-F1
#
_entry.id   AF-A0A7X4Z6I0-F1
#
_cell.length_a   1.000
_cell.length_b   1.000
_cell.length_c   1.000
_cell.angle_alpha   90.00
_cell.angle_beta   90.00
_cell.angle_gamma   90.00
#
_symmetry.space_group_name_H-M   'P 1'
#
loop_
_entity.id
_entity.type
_entity.pdbx_description
1 polymer ?
#
loop_
_entity_poly.entity_id
_entity_poly.type
_entity_poly.pdbx_seq_one_letter_code
_entity_poly.pdbx_strand_id
1 'polypeptide(L)'
;MIHHWLGWISFALCILLLSKYMGRTSKNKNINTLLRKIHKPIGFAVIGIGTIHGVICLFKNQRAIIQNISGLILFALVIALAGTFYARTKLKAKWIQLHRNLAIFFCIVIVIHIVLSVS
;
A
#
# COMPACT_ATOMS: atom_id res chain seq x y z
N MET A 1 -20.48 -4.10 -5.97
CA MET A 1 -20.52 -2.66 -5.61
C MET A 1 -19.60 -2.31 -4.43
N ILE A 2 -19.84 -2.78 -3.20
CA ILE A 2 -19.04 -2.34 -2.04
C ILE A 2 -17.54 -2.65 -2.14
N HIS A 3 -17.15 -3.81 -2.69
CA HIS A 3 -15.73 -4.17 -2.85
C HIS A 3 -14.99 -3.27 -3.85
N HIS A 4 -15.66 -2.76 -4.89
CA HIS A 4 -15.04 -1.78 -5.82
C HIS A 4 -14.72 -0.48 -5.10
N TRP A 5 -15.65 0.03 -4.28
CA TRP A 5 -15.42 1.23 -3.47
C TRP A 5 -14.27 1.03 -2.48
N LEU A 6 -14.20 -0.13 -1.80
CA LEU A 6 -13.06 -0.45 -0.93
C LEU A 6 -11.73 -0.46 -1.69
N GLY A 7 -11.72 -0.95 -2.93
CA GLY A 7 -10.53 -0.90 -3.80
C GLY A 7 -10.09 0.53 -4.10
N TRP A 8 -11.01 1.39 -4.54
CA TRP A 8 -10.72 2.79 -4.83
C TRP A 8 -10.30 3.60 -3.59
N ILE A 9 -10.93 3.36 -2.44
CA ILE A 9 -10.53 3.99 -1.17
C ILE A 9 -9.11 3.56 -0.81
N SER A 10 -8.80 2.26 -0.89
CA SER A 10 -7.44 1.76 -0.62
C SER A 10 -6.42 2.39 -1.56
N PHE A 11 -6.74 2.54 -2.85
CA PHE A 11 -5.88 3.20 -3.83
C PHE A 11 -5.63 4.67 -3.48
N ALA A 12 -6.67 5.43 -3.12
CA ALA A 12 -6.54 6.83 -2.70
C ALA A 12 -5.65 6.96 -1.45
N LEU A 13 -5.82 6.08 -0.47
CA LEU A 13 -4.96 6.03 0.72
C LEU A 13 -3.51 5.69 0.36
N CYS A 14 -3.27 4.79 -0.61
CA CYS A 14 -1.92 4.51 -1.11
C CYS A 14 -1.28 5.76 -1.74
N ILE A 15 -2.03 6.55 -2.52
CA ILE A 15 -1.54 7.84 -3.05
C ILE A 15 -1.15 8.79 -1.92
N LEU A 16 -1.98 8.89 -0.87
CA LEU A 16 -1.65 9.69 0.31
C LEU A 16 -0.39 9.18 1.02
N LEU A 17 -0.15 7.86 1.08
CA LEU A 17 1.10 7.31 1.61
C LEU A 17 2.30 7.72 0.75
N LEU A 18 2.18 7.70 -0.59
CA LEU A 18 3.22 8.15 -1.51
C LEU A 18 3.55 9.63 -1.35
N SER A 19 2.54 10.48 -1.07
CA SER A 19 2.73 11.93 -0.86
C SER A 19 3.75 12.24 0.25
N LYS A 20 4.02 11.28 1.15
CA LYS A 20 5.07 11.38 2.16
C LYS A 20 6.44 11.68 1.55
N TYR A 21 6.72 11.18 0.36
CA TYR A 21 7.93 11.47 -0.39
C TYR A 21 8.04 12.97 -0.72
N MET A 22 6.94 13.60 -1.14
CA MET A 22 6.88 15.04 -1.41
C MET A 22 7.16 15.86 -0.14
N GLY A 23 6.62 15.44 1.01
CA GLY A 23 6.94 16.07 2.29
C GLY A 23 8.45 16.06 2.60
N ARG A 24 9.14 14.98 2.22
CA ARG A 24 10.59 14.85 2.43
C ARG A 24 11.40 15.72 1.46
N THR A 25 10.95 15.90 0.22
CA THR A 25 11.65 16.71 -0.80
C THR A 25 11.33 18.20 -0.70
N SER A 26 10.15 18.58 -0.20
CA SER A 26 9.69 19.97 -0.10
C SER A 26 10.51 20.89 0.81
N LYS A 27 11.43 20.35 1.63
CA LYS A 27 12.17 21.05 2.71
C LYS A 27 11.29 21.77 3.75
N ASN A 28 9.97 21.69 3.65
CA ASN A 28 9.03 22.29 4.60
C ASN A 28 8.85 21.36 5.82
N LYS A 29 9.34 21.80 6.98
CA LYS A 29 9.30 21.03 8.24
C LYS A 29 7.87 20.71 8.70
N ASN A 30 6.92 21.60 8.49
CA ASN A 30 5.53 21.42 8.94
C ASN A 30 4.83 20.35 8.12
N ILE A 31 4.96 20.42 6.78
CA ILE A 31 4.39 19.42 5.86
C ILE A 31 5.02 18.05 6.11
N ASN A 32 6.36 18.00 6.25
CA ASN A 32 7.05 16.74 6.54
C ASN A 32 6.58 16.12 7.86
N THR A 33 6.38 16.93 8.90
CA THR A 33 5.90 16.46 10.22
C THR A 33 4.47 15.96 10.15
N LEU A 34 3.57 16.70 9.50
CA LEU A 34 2.18 16.29 9.30
C LEU A 34 2.09 14.95 8.58
N LEU A 35 2.72 14.84 7.41
CA LEU A 35 2.72 13.61 6.63
C LEU A 35 3.37 12.45 7.39
N ARG A 36 4.36 12.71 8.25
CA ARG A 36 4.96 11.67 9.12
C ARG A 36 3.96 11.17 10.16
N LYS A 37 3.17 12.06 10.77
CA LYS A 37 2.18 11.71 11.80
C LYS A 37 1.07 10.83 11.22
N ILE A 38 0.57 11.16 10.03
CA ILE A 38 -0.57 10.45 9.42
C ILE A 38 -0.16 9.20 8.63
N HIS A 39 1.10 9.07 8.19
CA HIS A 39 1.54 7.95 7.35
C HIS A 39 1.32 6.58 8.01
N LYS A 40 1.64 6.42 9.30
CA LYS A 40 1.45 5.13 9.99
C LYS A 40 -0.03 4.79 10.18
N PRO A 41 -0.91 5.70 10.69
CA PRO A 41 -2.35 5.46 10.72
C PRO A 41 -2.95 5.10 9.35
N ILE A 42 -2.59 5.83 8.29
CA ILE A 42 -3.06 5.54 6.94
C ILE A 42 -2.58 4.15 6.48
N GLY A 43 -1.34 3.76 6.79
CA GLY A 43 -0.82 2.43 6.48
C GLY A 43 -1.63 1.32 7.13
N PHE A 44 -2.05 1.48 8.39
CA PHE A 44 -2.95 0.53 9.04
C PHE A 44 -4.35 0.51 8.41
N ALA A 45 -4.88 1.67 8.01
CA ALA A 45 -6.16 1.74 7.30
C ALA A 45 -6.10 0.99 5.96
N VAL A 46 -5.01 1.12 5.20
CA VAL A 46 -4.78 0.36 3.95
C VAL A 46 -4.75 -1.14 4.22
N ILE A 47 -4.10 -1.60 5.30
CA ILE A 47 -4.10 -3.02 5.67
C ILE A 47 -5.54 -3.49 5.96
N GLY A 48 -6.28 -2.77 6.81
CA GLY A 48 -7.65 -3.15 7.18
C GLY A 48 -8.61 -3.19 5.98
N ILE A 49 -8.63 -2.11 5.19
CA ILE A 49 -9.48 -2.01 4.00
C ILE A 49 -9.05 -3.04 2.94
N GLY A 50 -7.75 -3.21 2.74
CA GLY A 50 -7.19 -4.21 1.82
C GLY A 50 -7.55 -5.64 2.21
N THR A 51 -7.54 -5.98 3.49
CA THR A 51 -8.00 -7.30 3.99
C THR A 51 -9.48 -7.50 3.67
N ILE A 52 -10.35 -6.54 4.02
CA ILE A 52 -11.79 -6.66 3.78
C ILE A 52 -12.07 -6.78 2.28
N HIS A 53 -11.43 -5.94 1.46
CA HIS A 53 -11.52 -5.99 0.00
C HIS A 53 -11.11 -7.36 -0.54
N GLY A 54 -9.92 -7.83 -0.17
CA GLY A 54 -9.36 -9.11 -0.65
C GLY A 54 -10.23 -10.31 -0.26
N VAL A 55 -10.68 -10.37 1.00
CA VAL A 55 -11.58 -11.44 1.46
C VAL A 55 -12.88 -11.46 0.65
N ILE A 56 -13.54 -10.31 0.47
CA ILE A 56 -14.78 -10.24 -0.32
C ILE A 56 -14.54 -10.69 -1.77
N CYS A 57 -13.43 -10.26 -2.40
CA CYS A 57 -13.11 -10.63 -3.78
C CYS A 57 -12.84 -12.13 -3.94
N LEU A 58 -12.10 -12.75 -3.01
CA LEU A 58 -11.83 -14.20 -3.05
C LEU A 58 -13.10 -15.03 -2.98
N PHE A 59 -14.11 -14.63 -2.20
CA PHE A 59 -15.37 -15.35 -2.12
C PHE A 59 -16.34 -15.05 -3.26
N LYS A 60 -16.39 -13.79 -3.75
CA LYS A 60 -17.35 -13.39 -4.79
C LYS A 60 -16.89 -13.67 -6.21
N ASN A 61 -15.58 -13.59 -6.47
CA ASN A 61 -15.01 -13.64 -7.82
C ASN A 61 -13.96 -14.76 -7.93
N GLN A 62 -14.35 -16.00 -7.59
CA GLN A 62 -13.44 -17.16 -7.60
C GLN A 62 -12.85 -17.45 -8.99
N ARG A 63 -13.57 -17.11 -10.07
CA ARG A 63 -13.11 -17.30 -11.46
C ARG A 63 -12.07 -16.25 -11.90
N ALA A 64 -11.92 -15.15 -11.17
CA ALA A 64 -10.96 -14.07 -11.46
C ALA A 64 -9.57 -14.39 -10.88
N ILE A 65 -9.00 -15.53 -11.26
CA ILE A 65 -7.79 -16.10 -10.64
C ILE A 65 -6.61 -15.14 -10.73
N ILE A 66 -6.38 -14.53 -11.90
CA ILE A 66 -5.25 -13.63 -12.14
C ILE A 66 -5.38 -12.34 -11.30
N GLN A 67 -6.59 -11.77 -11.22
CA GLN A 67 -6.89 -10.62 -10.38
C GLN A 67 -6.69 -10.94 -8.89
N ASN A 68 -7.14 -12.11 -8.45
CA ASN A 68 -6.99 -12.54 -7.06
C ASN A 68 -5.51 -12.77 -6.69
N ILE A 69 -4.71 -13.41 -7.57
CA ILE A 69 -3.28 -13.61 -7.36
C ILE A 69 -2.54 -12.26 -7.30
N SER A 70 -2.80 -11.36 -8.25
CA SER A 70 -2.18 -10.03 -8.24
C SER A 70 -2.56 -9.22 -7.00
N GLY A 71 -3.82 -9.33 -6.54
CA GLY A 71 -4.28 -8.72 -5.28
C GLY A 71 -3.59 -9.29 -4.04
N LEU A 72 -3.36 -10.60 -3.98
CA LEU A 72 -2.62 -11.25 -2.89
C LEU A 72 -1.15 -10.82 -2.86
N ILE A 73 -0.49 -10.75 -4.02
CA ILE A 73 0.89 -10.24 -4.13
C ILE A 73 0.94 -8.79 -3.64
N LEU A 74 0.00 -7.96 -4.07
CA LEU A 74 -0.10 -6.57 -3.65
C LEU A 74 -0.28 -6.46 -2.13
N PHE A 75 -1.16 -7.27 -1.55
CA PHE A 75 -1.40 -7.30 -0.11
C PHE A 75 -0.16 -7.76 0.67
N ALA A 76 0.53 -8.80 0.19
CA ALA A 76 1.79 -9.26 0.78
C ALA A 76 2.86 -8.16 0.79
N LEU A 77 2.92 -7.33 -0.26
CA LEU A 77 3.83 -6.17 -0.31
C LEU A 77 3.47 -5.09 0.72
N VAL A 78 2.18 -4.82 0.98
CA VAL A 78 1.75 -3.91 2.05
C VAL A 78 2.21 -4.44 3.41
N ILE A 79 2.03 -5.73 3.67
CA ILE A 79 2.48 -6.36 4.91
C ILE A 79 4.01 -6.31 5.03
N ALA A 80 4.75 -6.56 3.95
CA ALA A 80 6.20 -6.44 3.93
C ALA A 80 6.66 -5.01 4.22
N LEU A 81 6.02 -3.99 3.62
CA LEU A 81 6.29 -2.57 3.88
C LEU A 81 6.08 -2.22 5.35
N ALA A 82 4.98 -2.67 5.95
CA ALA A 82 4.75 -2.51 7.39
C ALA A 82 5.81 -3.27 8.22
N GLY A 83 6.15 -4.49 7.82
CA GLY A 83 7.17 -5.33 8.45
C GLY A 83 8.54 -4.67 8.49
N THR A 84 8.94 -3.96 7.43
CA THR A 84 10.23 -3.24 7.42
C THR A 84 10.34 -2.22 8.56
N PHE A 85 9.23 -1.57 8.93
CA PHE A 85 9.21 -0.61 10.04
C PHE A 85 9.47 -1.31 11.39
N TYR A 86 8.92 -2.50 11.61
CA TYR A 86 9.20 -3.27 12.83
C TYR A 86 10.63 -3.80 12.86
N ALA A 87 11.18 -4.14 11.69
CA ALA A 87 12.58 -4.55 11.54
C ALA A 87 13.59 -3.38 11.52
N ARG A 88 13.14 -2.12 11.68
CA ARG A 88 14.01 -0.93 11.52
C ARG A 88 15.23 -0.93 12.45
N THR A 89 15.11 -1.46 13.66
CA THR A 89 16.20 -1.53 14.64
C THR A 89 17.29 -2.51 14.20
N LYS A 90 16.89 -3.63 13.57
CA LYS A 90 17.81 -4.62 13.00
C LYS A 90 18.44 -4.14 11.70
N LEU A 91 17.66 -3.49 10.83
CA LEU A 91 18.08 -3.06 9.50
C LEU A 91 18.88 -1.75 9.48
N LYS A 92 18.77 -0.91 10.53
CA LYS A 92 19.49 0.38 10.67
C LYS A 92 19.37 1.23 9.40
N ALA A 93 20.49 1.67 8.82
CA ALA A 93 20.53 2.51 7.62
C ALA A 93 19.91 1.84 6.37
N LYS A 94 19.96 0.49 6.28
CA LYS A 94 19.38 -0.25 5.15
C LYS A 94 17.85 -0.26 5.17
N TRP A 95 17.23 0.02 6.31
CA TRP A 95 15.77 0.03 6.45
C TRP A 95 15.08 0.93 5.42
N ILE A 96 15.54 2.19 5.30
CA ILE A 96 14.88 3.16 4.42
C ILE A 96 15.07 2.79 2.94
N GLN A 97 16.22 2.20 2.59
CA GLN A 97 16.49 1.74 1.24
C GLN A 97 15.58 0.57 0.88
N LEU A 98 15.46 -0.43 1.77
CA LEU A 98 14.57 -1.56 1.56
C LEU A 98 13.10 -1.12 1.48
N HIS A 99 12.64 -0.28 2.40
CA HIS A 99 11.27 0.24 2.40
C HIS A 99 10.96 1.00 1.10
N ARG A 100 11.90 1.82 0.61
CA ARG A 100 11.75 2.56 -0.65
C ARG A 100 11.72 1.61 -1.86
N ASN A 101 12.61 0.63 -1.93
CA ASN A 101 12.63 -0.33 -3.04
C ASN A 101 11.33 -1.15 -3.09
N LEU A 102 10.84 -1.60 -1.92
CA LEU A 102 9.54 -2.27 -1.81
C LEU A 102 8.39 -1.35 -2.22
N ALA A 103 8.45 -0.05 -1.86
CA ALA A 103 7.41 0.91 -2.24
C ALA A 103 7.39 1.14 -3.76
N ILE A 104 8.55 1.22 -4.42
CA ILE A 104 8.63 1.31 -5.88
C ILE A 104 8.03 0.06 -6.54
N PHE A 105 8.42 -1.12 -6.06
CA PHE A 105 7.87 -2.39 -6.57
C PHE A 105 6.35 -2.48 -6.35
N PHE A 106 5.87 -2.08 -5.17
CA PHE A 106 4.44 -1.97 -4.86
C PHE A 106 3.70 -1.05 -5.84
N CYS A 107 4.28 0.09 -6.24
CA CYS A 107 3.69 1.01 -7.22
C CYS A 107 3.53 0.37 -8.60
N ILE A 108 4.46 -0.48 -9.02
CA ILE A 108 4.35 -1.20 -10.29
C ILE A 108 3.21 -2.23 -10.19
N VAL A 109 3.17 -3.01 -9.11
CA VAL A 109 2.18 -4.06 -8.92
C VAL A 109 0.77 -3.50 -8.78
N ILE A 110 0.57 -2.36 -8.09
CA ILE A 110 -0.77 -1.77 -7.94
C ILE A 110 -1.34 -1.32 -9.30
N VAL A 111 -0.51 -0.77 -10.18
CA VAL A 111 -0.93 -0.39 -11.54
C VAL A 111 -1.35 -1.62 -12.34
N ILE A 112 -0.54 -2.69 -12.31
CA ILE A 112 -0.86 -3.95 -12.98
C ILE A 112 -2.19 -4.51 -12.43
N HIS A 113 -2.36 -4.55 -11.12
CA HIS A 113 -3.59 -5.06 -10.50
C HIS A 113 -4.82 -4.25 -10.90
N ILE A 114 -4.72 -2.92 -10.96
CA ILE A 114 -5.82 -2.05 -11.40
C ILE A 114 -6.17 -2.34 -12.86
N VAL A 115 -5.18 -2.37 -13.77
CA VAL A 115 -5.40 -2.67 -15.20
C VAL A 115 -6.10 -4.02 -15.38
N LEU A 116 -5.64 -5.06 -14.70
CA LEU A 116 -6.24 -6.39 -14.74
C LEU A 116 -7.66 -6.44 -14.17
N SER A 117 -8.02 -5.48 -13.31
CA SER A 117 -9.33 -5.44 -12.63
C SER A 117 -10.36 -4.57 -13.35
N VAL A 118 -9.92 -3.72 -14.29
CA VAL A 118 -10.80 -2.90 -15.13
C VAL A 118 -10.91 -3.39 -16.58
N SER A 119 -10.09 -4.38 -16.95
CA SER A 119 -10.15 -5.09 -18.24
C SER A 119 -11.10 -6.28 -18.13
#